data_AF-K1ZTR8-F1
#
_entry.id   AF-K1ZTR8-F1
#
_cell.length_a   1.000
_cell.length_b   1.000
_cell.length_c   1.000
_cell.angle_alpha   90.00
_cell.angle_beta   90.00
_cell.angle_gamma   90.00
#
_symmetry.space_group_name_H-M   'P 1'
#
loop_
_entity.id
_entity.type
_entity.pdbx_description
1 polymer ?
#
loop_
_entity_poly.entity_id
_entity_poly.type
_entity_poly.pdbx_seq_one_letter_code
_entity_poly.pdbx_strand_id
1 'polypeptide(L)'
;MIVLSHGENIYPEAIEEKINAFQHVVESLVRERDNRLEALVYLDYELIDAETRGKDQARQREHIAGILTEIKKQVNQQLPPYGQLAQASEHREPFTKTATHKIKRYLYTSSACSDMNGKKGERR
;
A
#
# COMPACT_ATOMS: atom_id res chain seq x y z
N MET A 1 16.38 0.44 2.36
CA MET A 1 16.92 -0.85 2.86
C MET A 1 16.47 -1.07 4.28
N ILE A 2 15.84 -2.23 4.51
CA ILE A 2 15.38 -2.73 5.81
C ILE A 2 16.29 -3.92 6.16
N VAL A 3 16.81 -3.95 7.38
CA VAL A 3 17.60 -5.08 7.88
C VAL A 3 16.75 -5.79 8.91
N LEU A 4 16.32 -7.01 8.61
CA LEU A 4 15.54 -7.81 9.55
C LEU A 4 16.42 -8.34 10.67
N SER A 5 15.79 -8.71 11.79
CA SER A 5 16.47 -9.23 13.00
C SER A 5 17.36 -10.47 12.75
N HIS A 6 17.22 -11.13 11.60
CA HIS A 6 18.03 -12.29 11.20
C HIS A 6 19.26 -11.93 10.33
N GLY A 7 19.51 -10.65 10.04
CA GLY A 7 20.64 -10.22 9.21
C GLY A 7 20.37 -10.29 7.70
N GLU A 8 19.13 -10.55 7.29
CA GLU A 8 18.71 -10.52 5.89
C GLU A 8 18.39 -9.08 5.44
N ASN A 9 18.84 -8.75 4.23
CA ASN A 9 18.67 -7.43 3.63
C ASN A 9 17.43 -7.40 2.75
N ILE A 10 16.50 -6.50 3.06
CA ILE A 10 15.30 -6.27 2.26
C ILE A 10 15.39 -4.90 1.61
N TYR A 11 15.18 -4.89 0.29
CA TYR A 11 15.14 -3.68 -0.51
C TYR A 11 13.67 -3.37 -0.82
N PRO A 12 12.98 -2.55 0.02
CA PRO A 12 11.57 -2.23 -0.19
C PRO A 12 11.30 -1.65 -1.59
N GLU A 13 12.27 -0.94 -2.15
CA GLU A 13 12.22 -0.35 -3.49
C GLU A 13 12.05 -1.42 -4.59
N ALA A 14 12.69 -2.59 -4.46
CA ALA A 14 12.53 -3.69 -5.42
C ALA A 14 11.15 -4.37 -5.29
N ILE A 15 10.57 -4.37 -4.09
CA ILE A 15 9.21 -4.88 -3.85
C ILE A 15 8.18 -3.88 -4.41
N GLU A 16 8.41 -2.58 -4.20
CA GLU A 16 7.59 -1.49 -4.75
C GLU A 16 7.57 -1.54 -6.28
N GLU A 17 8.71 -1.79 -6.92
CA GLU A 17 8.76 -1.94 -8.39
C GLU A 17 7.87 -3.09 -8.87
N LYS A 18 7.88 -4.23 -8.17
CA LYS A 18 6.98 -5.36 -8.47
C LYS A 18 5.51 -5.00 -8.28
N ILE A 19 5.18 -4.20 -7.26
CA ILE A 19 3.80 -3.75 -6.99
C ILE A 19 3.37 -2.72 -8.05
N ASN A 20 4.26 -1.82 -8.46
CA ASN A 20 3.97 -0.78 -9.46
C ASN A 20 3.83 -1.35 -10.88
N ALA A 21 4.23 -2.61 -11.11
CA ALA A 21 4.03 -3.29 -12.39
C ALA A 21 2.56 -3.67 -12.66
N PHE A 22 1.69 -3.61 -11.64
CA PHE A 22 0.27 -3.88 -11.79
C PHE A 22 -0.47 -2.67 -12.37
N GLN A 23 -1.31 -2.88 -13.38
CA GLN A 23 -2.03 -1.80 -14.07
C GLN A 23 -2.90 -0.93 -13.15
N HIS A 24 -3.44 -1.51 -12.08
CA HIS A 24 -4.31 -0.82 -11.12
C HIS A 24 -3.53 0.03 -10.11
N VAL A 25 -2.20 -0.06 -10.10
CA VAL A 25 -1.33 0.63 -9.15
C VAL A 25 -0.72 1.85 -9.81
N VAL A 26 -0.95 3.02 -9.21
CA VAL A 26 -0.28 4.26 -9.59
C VAL A 26 1.05 4.36 -8.87
N GLU A 27 1.03 4.15 -7.55
CA GLU A 27 2.23 4.20 -6.71
C GLU A 27 2.12 3.25 -5.52
N SER A 28 3.27 2.83 -4.99
CA SER A 28 3.33 2.03 -3.78
C SER A 28 4.51 2.43 -2.89
N LEU A 29 4.37 2.12 -1.61
CA LEU A 29 5.40 2.29 -0.60
C LEU A 29 5.40 1.09 0.34
N VAL A 30 6.54 0.42 0.43
CA VAL A 30 6.77 -0.68 1.35
C VAL A 30 7.49 -0.14 2.59
N ARG A 31 6.94 -0.48 3.74
CA ARG A 31 7.50 -0.12 5.05
C ARG A 31 7.56 -1.33 5.96
N GLU A 32 8.42 -1.24 6.96
CA GLU A 32 8.42 -2.19 8.06
C GLU A 32 7.50 -1.68 9.18
N ARG A 33 6.67 -2.55 9.73
CA ARG A 33 5.88 -2.32 10.93
C ARG A 33 5.82 -3.61 11.74
N ASP A 34 6.17 -3.55 13.02
CA ASP A 34 6.18 -4.71 13.93
C ASP A 34 7.00 -5.91 13.40
N ASN A 35 8.20 -5.68 12.85
CA ASN A 35 9.04 -6.68 12.17
C ASN A 35 8.39 -7.38 10.97
N ARG A 36 7.38 -6.75 10.37
CA ARG A 36 6.67 -7.27 9.19
C ARG A 36 6.65 -6.23 8.09
N LEU A 37 6.67 -6.68 6.84
CA LEU A 37 6.54 -5.78 5.69
C LEU A 37 5.07 -5.49 5.40
N GLU A 38 4.73 -4.21 5.33
CA GLU A 38 3.44 -3.70 4.88
C GLU A 38 3.63 -2.90 3.59
N ALA A 39 2.76 -3.14 2.61
CA ALA A 39 2.66 -2.34 1.39
C ALA A 39 1.47 -1.37 1.48
N LEU A 40 1.75 -0.08 1.33
CA LEU A 40 0.75 0.96 1.07
C LEU A 40 0.64 1.15 -0.43
N VAL A 41 -0.56 1.03 -0.99
CA VAL A 41 -0.78 1.03 -2.44
C VAL A 41 -1.78 2.12 -2.80
N TYR A 42 -1.32 3.11 -3.54
CA TYR A 42 -2.17 4.11 -4.17
C TYR A 42 -2.63 3.59 -5.53
N LEU A 43 -3.93 3.32 -5.62
CA LEU A 43 -4.56 2.71 -6.79
C LEU A 43 -5.08 3.77 -7.76
N ASP A 44 -5.23 3.36 -9.02
CA ASP A 44 -5.89 4.16 -10.04
C ASP A 44 -7.42 4.07 -9.86
N TYR A 45 -7.98 5.06 -9.17
CA TYR A 45 -9.42 5.13 -8.94
C TYR A 45 -10.21 5.44 -10.21
N GLU A 46 -9.61 6.06 -11.23
CA GLU A 46 -10.28 6.30 -12.51
C GLU A 46 -10.48 4.96 -13.24
N LEU A 47 -9.46 4.11 -13.26
CA LEU A 47 -9.56 2.75 -13.79
C LEU A 47 -10.54 1.89 -13.00
N ILE A 48 -10.44 1.92 -11.67
CA ILE A 48 -11.36 1.16 -10.80
C ILE A 48 -12.80 1.62 -11.00
N ASP A 49 -13.06 2.93 -11.08
CA ASP A 49 -14.40 3.47 -11.31
C ASP A 49 -14.93 3.07 -12.70
N ALA A 50 -14.07 3.04 -13.72
CA ALA A 50 -14.43 2.54 -15.04
C ALA A 50 -14.83 1.05 -15.01
N GLU A 51 -14.08 0.20 -14.30
CA GLU A 51 -14.35 -1.24 -14.14
C GLU A 51 -15.55 -1.55 -13.23
N THR A 52 -15.85 -0.63 -12.30
CA THR A 52 -16.92 -0.77 -11.32
C THR A 52 -18.12 0.13 -11.62
N ARG A 53 -18.14 0.78 -12.80
CA ARG A 53 -19.20 1.69 -13.22
C ARG A 53 -20.58 1.06 -13.08
N GLY A 54 -21.46 1.74 -12.35
CA GLY A 54 -22.83 1.28 -12.09
C GLY A 54 -22.96 0.22 -10.98
N LYS A 55 -21.85 -0.16 -10.33
CA LYS A 55 -21.88 -0.95 -9.09
C LYS A 55 -22.01 -0.02 -7.88
N ASP A 56 -22.51 -0.55 -6.78
CA ASP A 56 -22.56 0.18 -5.52
C ASP A 56 -21.16 0.34 -4.89
N GLN A 57 -21.08 1.23 -3.90
CA GLN A 57 -19.85 1.51 -3.16
C GLN A 57 -19.30 0.28 -2.41
N ALA A 58 -20.14 -0.70 -2.05
CA ALA A 58 -19.70 -1.91 -1.37
C ALA A 58 -18.93 -2.83 -2.33
N ARG A 59 -19.48 -3.03 -3.54
CA ARG A 59 -18.85 -3.79 -4.63
C ARG A 59 -17.53 -3.19 -5.09
N GLN A 60 -17.44 -1.86 -5.14
CA GLN A 60 -16.18 -1.19 -5.46
C GLN A 60 -15.10 -1.49 -4.40
N ARG A 61 -15.45 -1.45 -3.12
CA ARG A 61 -14.53 -1.81 -2.03
C ARG A 61 -14.13 -3.29 -2.06
N GLU A 62 -15.06 -4.19 -2.37
CA GLU A 62 -14.77 -5.61 -2.58
C GLU A 62 -13.77 -5.81 -3.73
N HIS A 63 -13.95 -5.09 -4.84
CA HIS A 63 -13.04 -5.13 -5.99
C HIS A 63 -11.63 -4.66 -5.62
N ILE A 64 -11.53 -3.54 -4.90
CA ILE A 64 -10.26 -3.02 -4.39
C ILE A 64 -9.57 -4.02 -3.45
N ALA A 65 -10.31 -4.60 -2.52
CA ALA A 65 -9.77 -5.62 -1.62
C ALA A 65 -9.27 -6.86 -2.39
N GLY A 66 -9.97 -7.24 -3.46
CA GLY A 66 -9.55 -8.29 -4.39
C GLY A 66 -8.24 -7.98 -5.07
N ILE A 67 -8.10 -6.77 -5.64
CA ILE A 67 -6.87 -6.29 -6.28
C ILE A 67 -5.69 -6.34 -5.31
N LEU A 68 -5.84 -5.79 -4.10
CA LEU A 68 -4.77 -5.78 -3.09
C LEU A 68 -4.36 -7.19 -2.66
N THR A 69 -5.33 -8.10 -2.53
CA THR A 69 -5.09 -9.50 -2.18
C THR A 69 -4.30 -10.20 -3.29
N GLU A 70 -4.66 -9.96 -4.54
CA GLU A 70 -3.97 -10.54 -5.70
C GLU A 70 -2.55 -10.00 -5.83
N ILE A 71 -2.36 -8.68 -5.67
CA ILE A 71 -1.03 -8.04 -5.65
C ILE A 71 -0.16 -8.70 -4.58
N LYS A 72 -0.64 -8.77 -3.33
CA LYS A 72 0.11 -9.40 -2.24
C LYS A 72 0.51 -10.84 -2.60
N LYS A 73 -0.43 -11.63 -3.12
CA LYS A 73 -0.20 -13.04 -3.46
C LYS A 73 0.87 -13.18 -4.55
N GLN A 74 0.72 -12.44 -5.66
CA GLN A 74 1.62 -12.49 -6.80
C GLN A 74 3.03 -11.98 -6.47
N VAL A 75 3.12 -10.91 -5.67
CA VAL A 75 4.39 -10.37 -5.21
C VAL A 75 5.07 -11.35 -4.25
N ASN A 76 4.33 -11.93 -3.29
CA ASN A 76 4.88 -12.90 -2.34
C ASN A 76 5.38 -14.19 -2.99
N GLN A 77 4.81 -14.61 -4.13
CA GLN A 77 5.31 -15.75 -4.91
C GLN A 77 6.70 -15.51 -5.49
N GLN A 78 7.07 -14.25 -5.70
CA GLN A 78 8.37 -13.86 -6.24
C GLN A 78 9.39 -13.49 -5.15
N LEU A 79 9.00 -13.56 -3.89
CA LEU A 79 9.83 -13.15 -2.75
C LEU A 79 10.16 -14.35 -1.86
N PRO A 80 11.36 -14.37 -1.27
CA PRO A 80 11.70 -15.38 -0.29
C PRO A 80 10.82 -15.24 0.96
N PRO A 81 10.62 -16.31 1.76
CA PRO A 81 9.69 -16.31 2.90
C PRO A 81 9.88 -15.15 3.88
N TYR A 82 11.12 -14.75 4.14
CA TYR A 82 11.45 -13.63 5.04
C TYR A 82 11.18 -12.24 4.44
N GLY A 83 11.07 -12.14 3.12
CA GLY A 83 10.79 -10.91 2.39
C GLY A 83 9.32 -10.75 2.00
N GLN A 84 8.44 -11.65 2.43
CA GLN A 84 7.03 -11.61 2.05
C GLN A 84 6.29 -10.46 2.75
N LEU A 85 5.39 -9.83 2.00
CA LEU A 85 4.45 -8.85 2.51
C LEU A 85 3.47 -9.53 3.46
N ALA A 86 3.42 -9.05 4.70
CA ALA A 86 2.40 -9.46 5.66
C ALA A 86 1.03 -8.88 5.28
N GLN A 87 1.01 -7.65 4.79
CA GLN A 87 -0.21 -6.93 4.43
C GLN A 87 -0.01 -6.00 3.24
N ALA A 88 -1.04 -5.88 2.40
CA ALA A 88 -1.17 -4.84 1.40
C ALA A 88 -2.46 -4.06 1.68
N SER A 89 -2.36 -2.74 1.78
CA SER A 89 -3.46 -1.86 2.16
C SER A 89 -3.62 -0.73 1.16
N GLU A 90 -4.86 -0.34 0.92
CA GLU A 90 -5.22 0.84 0.13
C GLU A 90 -4.67 2.11 0.82
N HIS A 91 -3.93 2.91 0.07
CA HIS A 91 -3.68 4.32 0.37
C HIS A 91 -4.59 5.15 -0.52
N ARG A 92 -5.46 5.98 0.06
CA ARG A 92 -6.47 6.73 -0.71
C ARG A 92 -5.98 8.04 -1.28
N GLU A 93 -4.93 8.57 -0.69
CA GLU A 93 -4.34 9.84 -1.09
C GLU A 93 -3.04 9.58 -1.85
N PRO A 94 -2.68 10.44 -2.82
CA PRO A 94 -1.36 10.39 -3.43
C PRO A 94 -0.26 10.57 -2.38
N PHE A 95 0.87 9.89 -2.57
CA PHE A 95 2.01 10.07 -1.68
C PHE A 95 2.58 11.49 -1.77
N THR A 96 2.94 12.07 -0.62
CA THR A 96 3.60 13.37 -0.60
C THR A 96 5.00 13.25 -1.19
N LYS A 97 5.31 14.07 -2.19
CA LYS A 97 6.59 14.05 -2.90
C LYS A 97 7.45 15.29 -2.64
N THR A 98 8.74 15.16 -2.89
CA THR A 98 9.68 16.27 -3.03
C THR A 98 9.45 16.99 -4.37
N ALA A 99 10.05 18.17 -4.55
CA ALA A 99 10.10 18.85 -5.85
C ALA A 99 10.74 17.99 -6.96
N THR A 100 11.55 17.00 -6.57
CA THR A 100 12.16 16.00 -7.46
C THR A 100 11.29 14.76 -7.68
N HIS A 101 9.99 14.82 -7.34
CA HIS A 101 9.02 13.72 -7.50
C HIS A 101 9.33 12.44 -6.70
N LYS A 102 10.22 12.51 -5.71
CA LYS A 102 10.51 11.36 -4.82
C LYS A 102 9.53 11.35 -3.64
N ILE A 103 9.00 10.17 -3.31
CA ILE A 103 8.12 9.99 -2.15
C ILE A 103 8.86 10.35 -0.85
N LYS A 104 8.23 11.16 0.01
CA LYS A 104 8.73 11.51 1.35
C LYS A 104 8.46 10.37 2.34
N ARG A 105 9.22 9.27 2.21
CA ARG A 105 9.04 8.01 2.98
C ARG A 105 9.00 8.19 4.50
N TYR A 106 9.69 9.19 5.04
CA TYR A 106 9.73 9.49 6.47
C TYR A 106 8.34 9.82 7.07
N LEU A 107 7.40 10.31 6.25
CA LEU A 107 6.02 10.59 6.67
C LEU A 107 5.20 9.31 6.92
N TYR A 108 5.65 8.18 6.39
CA TYR A 108 4.91 6.92 6.37
C TYR A 108 5.58 5.80 7.16
N THR A 109 6.84 6.01 7.58
CA THR A 109 7.69 5.01 8.26
C THR A 109 7.91 5.33 9.74
N SER A 110 8.04 6.61 10.10
CA SER A 110 8.11 7.00 11.50
C SER A 110 6.72 6.89 12.10
N SER A 111 6.63 6.32 13.30
CA SER A 111 5.48 6.43 14.18
C SER A 111 5.12 7.91 14.39
N ALA A 112 4.40 8.51 13.44
CA ALA A 112 3.57 9.66 13.70
C ALA A 112 2.45 9.13 14.59
N CYS A 113 2.71 9.24 15.90
CA CYS A 113 1.77 9.34 16.98
C CYS A 113 0.31 9.08 16.59
N SER A 114 -0.28 8.04 17.18
CA SER A 114 -1.72 7.89 17.34
C SER A 114 -2.38 9.25 17.55
N ASP A 115 -3.12 9.75 16.57
CA ASP A 115 -4.14 10.82 16.60
C ASP A 115 -4.37 11.20 15.12
N MET A 116 -5.38 10.67 14.43
CA MET A 116 -6.68 11.32 14.28
C MET A 116 -7.68 10.26 13.77
N ASN A 117 -8.39 9.57 14.66
CA ASN A 117 -9.68 8.97 14.29
C ASN A 117 -10.67 9.07 15.45
N GLY A 118 -11.62 9.99 15.31
CA GLY A 118 -12.76 10.23 16.20
C GLY A 118 -13.18 11.70 16.08
N LYS A 119 -14.31 12.09 15.50
CA LYS A 119 -15.59 11.40 15.38
C LYS A 119 -16.37 11.87 14.14
N LYS A 120 -17.16 10.92 13.63
CA LYS A 120 -18.40 11.10 12.88
C LYS A 120 -19.24 12.28 13.39
N GLY A 121 -19.93 12.92 12.46
CA GLY A 121 -20.92 13.95 12.77
C GLY A 121 -22.01 13.51 13.74
N GLU A 122 -22.56 14.49 14.43
CA GLU A 122 -23.86 14.40 15.09
C GLU A 122 -24.75 15.49 14.49
N ARG A 123 -25.88 15.04 13.93
CA ARG A 123 -27.01 15.87 13.52
C ARG A 123 -27.65 16.46 14.76
N ARG A 124 -28.01 17.74 14.73
CA ARG A 124 -29.36 18.26 15.02
C ARG A 124 -29.46 19.70 14.60
#